data_AF-A0A933ZZI3-F1
#
_entry.id   AF-A0A933ZZI3-F1
#
_cell.length_a   1.000
_cell.length_b   1.000
_cell.length_c   1.000
_cell.angle_alpha   90.00
_cell.angle_beta   90.00
_cell.angle_gamma   90.00
#
_symmetry.space_group_name_H-M   'P 1'
#
loop_
_entity.id
_entity.type
_entity.pdbx_description
1 polymer ?
#
loop_
_entity_poly.entity_id
_entity_poly.type
_entity_poly.pdbx_seq_one_letter_code
_entity_poly.pdbx_strand_id
1 'polypeptide(L)'
;MRDWNVVVTLRGQVSRAVGLLRKLGLGPVSVSRFLDVLVMKAEDPRAVLQVLSEKAAAHPRQLACLSHVTPCDQTFTFASPEEFEAKAREDVSRYLSALGGRSFHVRIHRRGFKGRLST
;
A
#
# COMPACT_ATOMS: atom_id res chain seq x y z
N MET A 1 6.44 -9.73 -8.75
CA MET A 1 6.43 -8.60 -7.80
C MET A 1 6.76 -9.11 -6.42
N ARG A 2 8.02 -9.44 -6.21
CA ARG A 2 8.56 -9.70 -4.88
C ARG A 2 9.42 -8.47 -4.59
N ASP A 3 9.25 -7.87 -3.43
CA ASP A 3 9.91 -6.62 -3.01
C ASP A 3 9.20 -5.30 -3.40
N TRP A 4 8.22 -4.93 -2.58
CA TRP A 4 7.56 -3.62 -2.55
C TRP A 4 7.10 -3.37 -1.12
N ASN A 5 6.96 -2.10 -0.74
CA ASN A 5 6.51 -1.69 0.59
C ASN A 5 5.61 -0.44 0.53
N VAL A 6 5.18 -0.04 -0.66
CA VAL A 6 4.15 0.98 -0.85
C VAL A 6 3.16 0.51 -1.90
N VAL A 7 1.88 0.68 -1.59
CA VAL A 7 0.77 0.42 -2.49
C VAL A 7 0.15 1.74 -2.90
N VAL A 8 0.00 1.96 -4.21
CA VAL A 8 -0.64 3.16 -4.75
C VAL A 8 -1.89 2.75 -5.51
N THR A 9 -3.03 3.27 -5.08
CA THR A 9 -4.33 3.11 -5.74
C THR A 9 -4.62 4.35 -6.55
N LEU A 10 -5.03 4.18 -7.81
CA LEU A 10 -5.24 5.27 -8.75
C LEU A 10 -6.74 5.55 -8.99
N ARG A 11 -7.01 6.66 -9.65
CA ARG A 11 -8.29 7.01 -10.29
C ARG A 11 -8.07 7.03 -11.82
N GLY A 12 -7.65 5.90 -12.38
CA GLY A 12 -7.15 5.80 -13.75
C GLY A 12 -5.84 6.56 -14.01
N GLN A 13 -5.57 6.86 -15.28
CA GLN A 13 -4.38 7.61 -15.75
C GLN A 13 -3.02 6.99 -15.32
N VAL A 14 -2.88 5.66 -15.48
CA VAL A 14 -1.70 4.88 -15.08
C VAL A 14 -0.39 5.51 -15.56
N SER A 15 -0.26 5.83 -16.85
CA SER A 15 0.97 6.40 -17.42
C SER A 15 1.38 7.73 -16.77
N ARG A 16 0.39 8.58 -16.48
CA ARG A 16 0.63 9.85 -15.78
C ARG A 16 1.09 9.62 -14.35
N ALA A 17 0.45 8.70 -13.63
CA ALA A 17 0.82 8.37 -12.25
C ALA A 17 2.23 7.77 -12.17
N VAL A 18 2.60 6.86 -13.08
CA VAL A 18 3.95 6.30 -13.17
C VAL A 18 4.97 7.40 -13.44
N GLY A 19 4.72 8.28 -14.42
CA GLY A 19 5.62 9.39 -14.73
C GLY A 19 5.78 10.36 -13.55
N LEU A 20 4.69 10.66 -12.85
CA LEU A 20 4.69 11.51 -11.65
C LEU A 20 5.52 10.91 -10.51
N LEU A 21 5.28 9.64 -10.18
CA LEU A 21 5.96 8.96 -9.08
C LEU A 21 7.46 8.74 -9.38
N ARG A 22 7.81 8.42 -10.63
CA ARG A 22 9.22 8.33 -11.06
C ARG A 22 9.94 9.67 -10.93
N LYS A 23 9.29 10.79 -11.29
CA LYS A 23 9.85 12.14 -11.14
C LYS A 23 10.11 12.53 -9.68
N LEU A 24 9.39 11.95 -8.72
CA LEU A 24 9.64 12.19 -7.29
C LEU A 24 10.89 11.48 -6.79
N GLY A 25 11.40 10.46 -7.49
CA GLY A 25 12.68 9.82 -7.16
C GLY A 25 12.69 9.00 -5.87
N LEU A 26 11.53 8.66 -5.31
CA LEU A 26 11.41 7.98 -4.00
C LEU A 26 11.56 6.44 -4.08
N GLY A 27 12.00 5.94 -5.23
CA GLY A 27 12.21 4.51 -5.49
C GLY A 27 11.50 3.98 -6.74
N PRO A 28 11.80 2.74 -7.16
CA PRO A 28 11.23 2.16 -8.36
C PRO A 28 9.71 1.94 -8.24
N VAL A 29 9.02 2.25 -9.33
CA VAL A 29 7.56 2.13 -9.48
C VAL A 29 7.26 1.04 -10.51
N SER A 30 6.37 0.11 -10.15
CA SER A 30 5.91 -0.97 -11.02
C SER A 30 4.38 -1.01 -11.12
N VAL A 31 3.88 -1.32 -12.30
CA VAL A 31 2.45 -1.61 -12.51
C VAL A 31 2.16 -3.00 -11.95
N SER A 32 1.10 -3.11 -11.15
CA SER A 32 0.68 -4.40 -10.63
C SER A 32 -0.25 -5.14 -11.61
N ARG A 33 -0.56 -6.40 -11.31
CA ARG A 33 -1.57 -7.18 -12.03
C ARG A 33 -3.01 -6.73 -11.74
N PHE A 34 -3.21 -5.83 -10.78
CA PHE A 34 -4.52 -5.34 -10.39
C PHE A 34 -4.80 -3.99 -11.06
N LEU A 35 -6.04 -3.81 -11.53
CA LEU A 35 -6.49 -2.59 -12.18
C LEU A 35 -6.26 -1.38 -11.27
N ASP A 36 -5.69 -0.31 -11.83
CA ASP A 36 -5.43 0.96 -11.15
C ASP A 36 -4.60 0.84 -9.86
N VAL A 37 -3.70 -0.14 -9.83
CA VAL A 37 -2.81 -0.37 -8.71
C VAL A 37 -1.36 -0.40 -9.17
N LEU A 38 -0.56 0.48 -8.59
CA LEU A 38 0.89 0.44 -8.66
C LEU A 38 1.45 -0.04 -7.33
N VAL A 39 2.67 -0.55 -7.39
CA VAL A 39 3.49 -0.83 -6.22
C VAL A 39 4.82 -0.11 -6.35
N MET A 40 5.38 0.31 -5.21
CA MET A 40 6.70 0.90 -5.14
C MET A 40 7.54 0.19 -4.09
N LYS A 41 8.84 0.16 -4.35
CA LYS A 41 9.84 -0.12 -3.32
C LYS A 41 10.47 1.23 -2.95
N ALA A 42 10.26 1.66 -1.73
CA ALA A 42 10.91 2.83 -1.15
C ALA A 42 11.89 2.37 -0.07
N GLU A 43 12.97 3.12 0.14
CA GLU A 43 13.85 2.91 1.29
C GLU A 43 13.11 3.23 2.59
N ASP A 44 12.47 4.40 2.63
CA ASP A 44 11.52 4.79 3.68
C ASP A 44 10.10 4.96 3.09
N PRO A 45 9.18 4.02 3.32
CA PRO A 45 7.81 4.12 2.82
C PRO A 45 7.00 5.24 3.50
N ARG A 46 7.40 5.72 4.69
CA ARG A 46 6.74 6.85 5.36
C ARG A 46 7.16 8.19 4.77
N ALA A 47 8.42 8.34 4.36
CA ALA A 47 8.87 9.51 3.59
C ALA A 47 8.06 9.71 2.30
N VAL A 48 7.60 8.63 1.66
CA VAL A 48 6.70 8.71 0.49
C VAL A 48 5.41 9.46 0.82
N LEU A 49 4.82 9.17 1.97
CA LEU A 49 3.60 9.86 2.40
C LEU A 49 3.85 11.35 2.66
N GLN A 50 4.97 11.68 3.30
CA GLN A 50 5.32 13.07 3.61
C GLN A 50 5.47 13.90 2.32
N VAL A 51 6.30 13.45 1.38
CA VAL A 51 6.54 14.15 0.12
C VAL A 51 5.26 14.31 -0.70
N LEU A 52 4.41 13.28 -0.73
CA LEU A 52 3.12 13.36 -1.41
C LEU A 52 2.15 14.32 -0.70
N SER A 53 2.17 14.38 0.63
CA SER A 53 1.34 15.31 1.40
C SER A 53 1.73 16.77 1.15
N GLU A 54 3.03 17.08 1.20
CA GLU A 54 3.57 18.42 0.90
C GLU A 54 3.21 18.84 -0.53
N LYS A 55 3.37 17.92 -1.49
CA LYS A 55 3.00 18.16 -2.89
C LYS A 55 1.50 18.30 -3.11
N ALA A 56 0.67 17.60 -2.33
CA ALA A 56 -0.78 17.75 -2.37
C ALA A 56 -1.21 19.14 -1.89
N ALA A 57 -0.56 19.65 -0.84
CA ALA A 57 -0.80 20.99 -0.33
C ALA A 57 -0.41 22.08 -1.34
N ALA A 58 0.76 21.94 -1.99
CA ALA A 58 1.23 22.91 -2.98
C ALA A 58 0.48 22.83 -4.33
N HIS A 59 0.22 21.61 -4.82
CA HIS A 59 -0.24 21.36 -6.19
C HIS A 59 -1.26 20.21 -6.28
N PRO A 60 -2.48 20.37 -5.72
CA PRO A 60 -3.44 19.28 -5.59
C PRO A 60 -3.85 18.64 -6.93
N ARG A 61 -3.93 19.43 -8.01
CA ARG A 61 -4.27 18.94 -9.35
C ARG A 61 -3.23 17.99 -9.95
N GLN A 62 -1.97 18.06 -9.50
CA GLN A 62 -0.92 17.17 -9.99
C GLN A 62 -1.12 15.74 -9.47
N LEU A 63 -1.66 15.58 -8.27
CA LEU A 63 -1.89 14.29 -7.62
C LEU A 63 -3.32 13.76 -7.80
N ALA A 64 -4.17 14.43 -8.59
CA ALA A 64 -5.58 14.05 -8.76
C ALA A 64 -5.82 12.63 -9.31
N CYS A 65 -4.81 12.02 -9.96
CA CYS A 65 -4.84 10.64 -10.41
C CYS A 65 -4.57 9.61 -9.29
N LEU A 66 -4.04 10.05 -8.14
CA LEU A 66 -3.81 9.20 -6.98
C LEU A 66 -5.08 9.19 -6.12
N SER A 67 -5.58 8.00 -5.82
CA SER A 67 -6.70 7.80 -4.91
C SER A 67 -6.23 7.66 -3.47
N HIS A 68 -5.35 6.67 -3.22
CA HIS A 68 -4.84 6.32 -1.89
C HIS A 68 -3.40 5.83 -2.03
N VAL A 69 -2.54 6.22 -1.09
CA VAL A 69 -1.17 5.71 -0.97
C VAL A 69 -1.02 5.10 0.41
N THR A 70 -0.55 3.86 0.46
CA THR A 70 -0.49 3.09 1.70
C THR A 70 0.92 2.50 1.85
N PRO A 71 1.70 2.94 2.84
CA PRO A 71 2.95 2.28 3.21
C PRO A 71 2.62 0.95 3.88
N CYS A 72 3.48 -0.02 3.68
CA CYS A 72 3.36 -1.35 4.26
C CYS A 72 4.58 -1.60 5.15
N ASP A 73 4.34 -1.75 6.45
CA ASP A 73 5.39 -2.07 7.42
C ASP A 73 5.85 -3.53 7.25
N GLN A 74 4.93 -4.44 6.94
CA GLN A 74 5.20 -5.87 6.70
C GLN A 74 4.49 -6.34 5.43
N THR A 75 5.12 -7.27 4.71
CA THR A 75 4.52 -7.95 3.55
C THR A 75 4.90 -9.42 3.58
N PHE A 76 3.93 -10.29 3.35
CA PHE A 76 4.19 -11.73 3.25
C PHE A 76 3.31 -12.37 2.18
N THR A 77 3.78 -13.48 1.64
CA THR A 77 2.98 -14.40 0.83
C THR A 77 2.36 -15.47 1.73
N PHE A 78 1.21 -15.96 1.32
CA PHE A 78 0.50 -17.08 1.94
C PHE A 78 -0.18 -17.91 0.86
N ALA A 79 -0.37 -19.20 1.12
CA ALA A 79 -1.02 -20.17 0.24
C ALA A 79 -2.31 -20.74 0.84
N SER A 80 -2.54 -20.58 2.15
CA SER A 80 -3.77 -21.00 2.83
C SER A 80 -4.29 -19.94 3.82
N PRO A 81 -5.58 -20.00 4.21
CA PRO A 81 -6.13 -19.15 5.25
C PRO A 81 -5.41 -19.27 6.59
N GLU A 82 -5.01 -20.48 6.98
CA GLU A 82 -4.33 -20.77 8.25
C GLU A 82 -2.94 -20.13 8.27
N GLU A 83 -2.22 -20.20 7.15
CA GLU A 83 -0.93 -19.53 7.00
C GLU A 83 -1.08 -18.01 7.05
N PHE A 84 -2.13 -17.45 6.43
CA PHE A 84 -2.44 -16.03 6.52
C PHE A 84 -2.69 -15.61 7.96
N GLU A 85 -3.53 -16.35 8.69
CA GLU A 85 -3.87 -16.04 10.08
C GLU A 85 -2.63 -16.09 10.99
N ALA A 86 -1.82 -17.14 10.86
CA ALA A 86 -0.60 -17.29 11.65
C ALA A 86 0.37 -16.12 11.45
N LYS A 87 0.67 -15.78 10.19
CA LYS A 87 1.59 -14.67 9.85
C LYS A 87 1.02 -13.30 10.21
N ALA A 88 -0.27 -13.08 9.95
CA ALA A 88 -0.93 -11.83 10.33
C ALA A 88 -0.92 -11.63 11.85
N ARG A 89 -1.16 -12.69 12.63
CA ARG A 89 -1.08 -12.64 14.09
C ARG A 89 0.33 -12.30 14.55
N GLU A 90 1.34 -12.95 14.00
CA GLU A 90 2.75 -12.67 14.32
C GLU A 90 3.12 -11.20 14.06
N ASP A 91 2.77 -10.67 12.89
CA ASP A 91 3.09 -9.28 12.52
C ASP A 91 2.32 -8.26 13.37
N VAL A 92 1.01 -8.49 13.61
CA VAL A 92 0.18 -7.60 14.44
C VAL A 92 0.61 -7.63 15.91
N SER A 93 1.16 -8.76 16.38
CA SER A 93 1.59 -8.92 17.78
C SER A 93 2.65 -7.89 18.19
N ARG A 94 3.42 -7.38 17.23
CA ARG A 94 4.44 -6.33 17.43
C ARG A 94 3.85 -5.00 17.92
N TYR A 95 2.56 -4.77 17.68
CA TYR A 95 1.87 -3.55 18.10
C TYR A 95 1.12 -3.71 19.44
N LEU A 96 1.06 -4.91 20.02
CA LEU A 96 0.27 -5.17 21.24
C LEU A 96 0.72 -4.31 22.43
N SER A 97 2.02 -4.12 22.60
CA SER A 97 2.56 -3.25 23.66
C SER A 97 2.13 -1.80 23.47
N ALA A 98 2.17 -1.30 22.23
CA ALA A 98 1.74 0.06 21.88
C ALA A 98 0.22 0.26 22.01
N LEU A 99 -0.57 -0.80 21.83
CA LEU A 99 -2.02 -0.76 22.01
C LEU A 99 -2.41 -0.61 23.49
N GLY A 100 -1.59 -1.12 24.43
CA GLY A 100 -1.76 -0.84 25.86
C GLY A 100 -3.15 -1.18 26.41
N GLY A 101 -3.74 -2.29 25.98
CA GLY A 101 -5.09 -2.71 26.39
C GLY A 101 -6.26 -1.98 25.70
N ARG A 102 -5.99 -1.16 24.68
CA ARG A 102 -7.02 -0.47 23.89
C ARG A 102 -7.57 -1.37 22.79
N SER A 103 -8.78 -1.05 22.33
CA SER A 103 -9.35 -1.64 21.12
C SER A 103 -8.73 -1.04 19.85
N PHE A 104 -8.82 -1.78 18.75
CA PHE A 104 -8.38 -1.32 17.43
C PHE A 104 -9.36 -1.80 16.36
N HIS A 105 -9.29 -1.17 15.19
CA HIS A 105 -10.10 -1.52 14.03
C HIS A 105 -9.27 -2.21 12.98
N VAL A 106 -9.83 -3.24 12.35
CA VAL A 106 -9.21 -3.95 11.22
C VAL A 106 -9.95 -3.58 9.93
N ARG A 107 -9.20 -3.17 8.91
CA ARG A 107 -9.75 -2.92 7.56
C ARG A 107 -9.05 -3.81 6.54
N ILE A 108 -9.84 -4.61 5.83
CA ILE A 108 -9.32 -5.53 4.81
C ILE A 108 -9.59 -4.95 3.42
N HIS A 109 -8.53 -4.75 2.65
CA HIS A 109 -8.62 -4.37 1.24
C HIS A 109 -8.27 -5.56 0.35
N ARG A 110 -9.29 -6.28 -0.12
CA ARG A 110 -9.08 -7.43 -1.00
C ARG A 110 -8.97 -7.01 -2.45
N ARG A 111 -7.94 -7.49 -3.14
CA ARG A 111 -7.77 -7.35 -4.60
C ARG A 111 -7.63 -8.73 -5.24
N GLY A 112 -8.55 -9.05 -6.14
CA GLY A 112 -8.66 -10.38 -6.74
C GLY A 112 -9.52 -11.36 -5.92
N PHE A 113 -9.55 -12.62 -6.35
CA PHE A 113 -10.34 -13.71 -5.73
C PHE A 113 -11.85 -13.44 -5.57
N LYS A 114 -12.40 -12.46 -6.33
CA LYS A 114 -13.83 -12.17 -6.36
C LYS A 114 -14.60 -13.45 -6.68
N GLY A 115 -15.52 -13.86 -5.77
CA GLY A 115 -16.32 -15.07 -5.90
C GLY A 115 -15.63 -16.40 -5.51
N ARG A 116 -14.34 -16.41 -5.15
CA ARG A 116 -13.61 -17.62 -4.71
C ARG A 116 -13.33 -17.67 -3.21
N LEU A 117 -13.16 -16.51 -2.60
CA LEU A 117 -13.12 -16.36 -1.15
C LEU A 117 -14.39 -15.60 -0.77
N SER A 118 -15.30 -16.27 -0.05
CA SER A 118 -16.47 -15.62 0.54
C SER A 118 -15.99 -14.86 1.77
N THR A 119 -16.42 -13.61 1.87
CA THR A 119 -16.33 -12.79 3.09
C THR A 119 -17.73 -12.68 3.64
#